data_AF-A0A929NMF8-F1
#
_entry.id   AF-A0A929NMF8-F1
#
_cell.length_a   1.000
_cell.length_b   1.000
_cell.length_c   1.000
_cell.angle_alpha   90.00
_cell.angle_beta   90.00
_cell.angle_gamma   90.00
#
_symmetry.space_group_name_H-M   'P 1'
#
loop_
_entity.id
_entity.type
_entity.pdbx_description
1 polymer ?
#
loop_
_entity_poly.entity_id
_entity_poly.type
_entity_poly.pdbx_seq_one_letter_code
_entity_poly.pdbx_strand_id
1 'polypeptide(L)'
;YRGRGIGSRLLTAAVEDAKTLQVNRIFTLTYQENFFARHGFRVTDKSSLPQKIWADCVKCVKFPDCDEIAMIRNGVELGAKKPDISSCT
;
A
#
# COMPACT_ATOMS: atom_id res chain seq x y z
N TYR A 1 17.79 -13.94 10.72
CA TYR A 1 17.47 -13.85 9.28
C TYR A 1 17.11 -12.43 8.78
N ARG A 2 17.21 -11.36 9.59
CA ARG A 2 16.93 -9.98 9.15
C ARG A 2 18.11 -9.42 8.33
N GLY A 3 17.87 -8.40 7.48
CA GLY A 3 18.92 -7.72 6.70
C GLY A 3 19.32 -8.37 5.37
N ARG A 4 18.72 -9.50 4.98
CA ARG A 4 19.01 -10.21 3.71
C ARG A 4 18.13 -9.80 2.53
N GLY A 5 17.43 -8.66 2.62
CA GLY A 5 16.52 -8.19 1.56
C GLY A 5 15.25 -9.03 1.36
N ILE A 6 14.99 -10.05 2.18
CA ILE A 6 13.83 -10.95 2.02
C ILE A 6 12.51 -10.19 2.09
N GLY A 7 12.35 -9.28 3.06
CA GLY A 7 11.14 -8.47 3.18
C GLY A 7 10.90 -7.58 1.96
N SER A 8 11.98 -7.03 1.40
CA SER A 8 11.92 -6.19 0.18
C SER A 8 11.48 -7.02 -1.04
N ARG A 9 11.98 -8.25 -1.17
CA ARG A 9 11.55 -9.21 -2.21
C ARG A 9 10.07 -9.57 -2.07
N LEU A 10 9.61 -9.87 -0.86
CA LEU A 10 8.19 -10.18 -0.59
C LEU A 10 7.29 -8.99 -0.91
N LEU A 11 7.67 -7.79 -0.48
CA LEU A 11 6.89 -6.59 -0.74
C LEU A 11 6.84 -6.28 -2.25
N THR A 12 7.95 -6.50 -2.97
CA THR A 12 8.00 -6.30 -4.42
C THR A 12 7.06 -7.26 -5.14
N ALA A 13 7.08 -8.54 -4.79
CA ALA A 13 6.15 -9.54 -5.33
C ALA A 13 4.69 -9.19 -5.03
N ALA A 14 4.37 -8.79 -3.79
CA ALA A 14 3.02 -8.38 -3.43
C ALA A 14 2.53 -7.13 -4.21
N VAL A 15 3.42 -6.18 -4.47
CA VAL A 15 3.11 -5.02 -5.32
C VAL A 15 2.91 -5.44 -6.77
N GLU A 16 3.68 -6.42 -7.26
CA GLU A 16 3.53 -6.99 -8.60
C GLU A 16 2.16 -7.67 -8.77
N ASP A 17 1.77 -8.50 -7.81
CA ASP A 17 0.44 -9.13 -7.76
C ASP A 17 -0.68 -8.07 -7.74
N ALA A 18 -0.51 -7.02 -6.95
CA ALA A 18 -1.47 -5.91 -6.91
C ALA A 18 -1.59 -5.20 -8.28
N LYS A 19 -0.52 -5.13 -9.09
CA LYS A 19 -0.60 -4.62 -10.47
C LYS A 19 -1.45 -5.54 -11.34
N THR A 20 -1.21 -6.83 -11.25
CA THR A 20 -1.93 -7.87 -12.02
C THR A 20 -3.41 -7.88 -11.67
N LEU A 21 -3.74 -7.65 -10.40
CA LEU A 21 -5.12 -7.56 -9.89
C LEU A 21 -5.76 -6.18 -10.14
N GLN A 22 -5.09 -5.26 -10.84
CA GLN A 22 -5.57 -3.91 -11.14
C GLN A 22 -5.97 -3.09 -9.90
N VAL A 23 -5.25 -3.29 -8.79
CA VAL A 23 -5.51 -2.59 -7.53
C VAL A 23 -4.86 -1.21 -7.57
N ASN A 24 -5.69 -0.17 -7.60
CA ASN A 24 -5.23 1.23 -7.69
C ASN A 24 -4.55 1.76 -6.41
N ARG A 25 -4.83 1.14 -5.27
CA ARG A 25 -4.46 1.63 -3.94
C ARG A 25 -4.11 0.48 -3.01
N ILE A 26 -2.90 0.51 -2.47
CA ILE A 26 -2.42 -0.44 -1.46
C ILE A 26 -2.27 0.32 -0.14
N PHE A 27 -2.73 -0.28 0.96
CA PHE A 27 -2.52 0.27 2.30
C PHE A 27 -1.85 -0.78 3.19
N THR A 28 -1.21 -0.33 4.28
CA THR A 28 -0.60 -1.20 5.28
C THR A 28 -0.62 -0.52 6.66
N LEU A 29 -0.77 -1.32 7.72
CA LEU A 29 -0.62 -0.91 9.11
C LEU A 29 0.69 -1.51 9.61
N THR A 30 1.62 -0.67 10.07
CA THR A 30 2.96 -1.14 10.44
C THR A 30 3.61 -0.27 11.50
N TYR A 31 4.59 -0.85 12.21
CA TYR A 31 5.50 -0.12 13.09
C TYR A 31 6.80 0.30 12.39
N GLN A 32 7.03 -0.16 11.16
CA GLN A 32 8.30 0.04 10.42
C GLN A 32 8.11 0.99 9.23
N GLU A 33 7.82 2.25 9.52
CA GLU A 33 7.56 3.28 8.50
C GLU A 33 8.68 3.38 7.46
N ASN A 34 9.93 3.49 7.93
CA ASN A 34 11.10 3.67 7.08
C ASN A 34 11.29 2.57 6.03
N PHE A 35 10.84 1.34 6.33
CA PHE A 35 10.93 0.24 5.37
C PHE A 35 9.96 0.45 4.20
N PHE A 36 8.69 0.76 4.48
CA PHE A 36 7.68 0.96 3.45
C PHE A 36 7.83 2.30 2.73
N ALA A 37 8.33 3.33 3.42
CA ALA A 37 8.63 4.63 2.81
C ALA A 37 9.62 4.49 1.64
N ARG A 38 10.65 3.65 1.79
CA ARG A 38 11.61 3.32 0.71
C ARG A 38 10.96 2.62 -0.48
N HIS A 39 9.82 1.97 -0.28
CA HIS A 39 9.03 1.27 -1.30
C HIS A 39 7.88 2.12 -1.88
N GLY A 40 7.89 3.44 -1.63
CA GLY A 40 6.93 4.39 -2.20
C GLY A 40 5.59 4.48 -1.46
N PHE A 41 5.51 3.93 -0.25
CA PHE A 41 4.38 4.20 0.64
C PHE A 41 4.55 5.56 1.32
N ARG A 42 3.43 6.20 1.63
CA ARG A 42 3.36 7.47 2.36
C ARG A 42 2.48 7.29 3.58
N VAL A 43 2.82 7.96 4.68
CA VAL A 43 1.96 7.98 5.86
C VAL A 43 0.61 8.60 5.48
N THR A 44 -0.46 8.00 5.99
CA THR A 44 -1.84 8.48 5.80
C THR A 44 -2.58 8.40 7.12
N ASP A 45 -3.69 9.13 7.22
CA ASP A 45 -4.52 9.07 8.41
C ASP A 45 -5.35 7.79 8.45
N LYS A 46 -5.59 7.22 9.65
CA LYS A 46 -6.41 6.01 9.81
C LYS A 46 -7.86 6.22 9.36
N SER A 47 -8.37 7.46 9.41
CA SER A 47 -9.69 7.83 8.89
C SER A 47 -9.80 7.71 7.36
N SER A 48 -8.68 7.73 6.63
CA SER A 48 -8.66 7.59 5.18
C SER A 48 -8.81 6.13 4.70
N LEU A 49 -8.78 5.18 5.63
CA LEU A 49 -8.88 3.76 5.34
C LEU A 49 -10.34 3.36 5.00
N PRO A 50 -10.53 2.32 4.17
CA PRO A 50 -11.87 1.82 3.87
C PRO A 50 -12.63 1.40 5.13
N GLN A 51 -13.96 1.56 5.12
CA GLN A 51 -14.84 1.26 6.26
C GLN A 51 -14.65 -0.16 6.82
N LYS A 52 -14.34 -1.13 5.96
CA LYS A 52 -14.08 -2.52 6.37
C LYS A 52 -12.91 -2.62 7.37
N ILE A 53 -11.85 -1.84 7.16
CA ILE A 53 -10.68 -1.83 8.03
C ILE A 53 -10.99 -1.11 9.33
N TRP A 54 -11.81 -0.06 9.27
CA TRP A 54 -12.25 0.66 10.46
C TRP A 54 -13.02 -0.25 11.44
N ALA A 55 -13.86 -1.15 10.91
CA ALA A 55 -14.56 -2.14 11.71
C ALA A 55 -13.62 -3.12 12.45
N ASP A 56 -12.47 -3.45 11.85
CA ASP A 56 -11.44 -4.26 12.49
C ASP A 56 -10.62 -3.45 13.51
N CYS A 57 -10.31 -2.17 13.19
CA CYS A 57 -9.62 -1.28 14.11
C CYS A 57 -10.40 -1.04 15.41
N VAL A 58 -11.72 -0.84 15.34
CA VAL A 58 -12.56 -0.60 16.54
C VAL A 58 -12.61 -1.82 17.46
N LYS A 59 -12.42 -3.03 16.92
CA LYS A 59 -12.36 -4.27 17.72
C LYS A 59 -10.97 -4.53 18.29
N CYS A 60 -9.97 -3.74 17.93
CA CYS A 60 -8.60 -3.95 18.40
C CYS A 60 -8.50 -3.63 19.89
N VAL A 61 -7.82 -4.50 20.65
CA VAL A 61 -7.56 -4.31 22.09
C VAL A 61 -6.78 -3.02 22.37
N LYS A 62 -6.01 -2.55 21.39
CA LYS A 62 -5.23 -1.32 21.48
C LYS A 62 -5.99 -0.08 21.01
N PHE A 63 -7.26 -0.19 20.60
CA PHE A 63 -8.03 0.98 20.19
C PHE A 63 -8.45 1.79 21.43
N PRO A 64 -8.33 3.13 21.44
CA PRO A 64 -7.89 4.02 20.37
C PRO A 64 -6.37 4.27 20.29
N ASP A 65 -5.60 3.88 21.31
CA ASP A 65 -4.16 4.12 21.45
C ASP A 65 -3.27 3.19 20.61
N CYS A 66 -3.74 2.81 19.41
CA CYS A 66 -2.99 1.87 18.58
C CYS A 66 -1.78 2.58 17.95
N ASP A 67 -0.57 2.15 18.30
CA ASP A 67 0.68 2.77 17.81
C ASP A 67 1.07 2.37 16.38
N GLU A 68 0.23 1.62 15.67
CA GLU A 68 0.49 1.26 14.27
C GLU A 68 0.31 2.48 13.36
N ILE A 69 1.23 2.65 12.42
CA ILE A 69 1.23 3.72 11.44
C ILE A 69 0.52 3.22 10.18
N ALA A 70 -0.50 3.96 9.75
CA ALA A 70 -1.16 3.69 8.48
C ALA A 70 -0.36 4.31 7.34
N MET A 71 -0.03 3.48 6.34
CA MET A 71 0.67 3.93 5.15
C MET A 71 -0.08 3.50 3.89
N ILE A 72 -0.03 4.33 2.86
CA ILE A 72 -0.72 4.16 1.60
C ILE A 72 0.23 4.35 0.42
N ARG A 73 0.03 3.55 -0.62
CA ARG A 73 0.66 3.73 -1.92
C ARG A 73 -0.43 3.86 -2.98
N ASN A 74 -0.47 5.03 -3.60
CA ASN A 74 -1.35 5.33 -4.73
C ASN A 74 -0.60 5.09 -6.04
N GLY A 75 -1.30 4.67 -7.09
CA GLY A 75 -0.68 4.53 -8.41
C GLY A 75 0.24 3.31 -8.45
N VAL A 76 -0.34 2.14 -8.21
CA VAL A 76 0.18 0.97 -8.90
C VAL A 76 -0.06 1.26 -10.38
N GLU A 77 0.99 1.65 -11.12
CA GLU A 77 0.88 1.91 -12.55
C GLU A 77 0.24 0.69 -13.20
N LEU A 78 -1.08 0.79 -13.39
CA LEU A 78 -1.80 -0.01 -14.35
C LEU A 78 -1.02 0.16 -15.63
N GLY A 79 -0.73 -0.93 -16.33
CA GLY A 79 -0.29 -0.88 -17.71
C GLY A 79 -1.38 -0.30 -18.61
N ALA A 80 -1.90 0.90 -18.32
CA ALA A 80 -2.49 1.77 -19.30
C ALA A 80 -1.34 2.18 -20.23
N LYS A 81 -1.06 1.34 -21.23
CA LYS A 81 -0.70 1.87 -22.54
C LYS A 81 -1.70 2.98 -22.81
N LYS A 82 -1.27 4.25 -22.73
CA LYS A 82 -2.01 5.34 -23.37
C LYS A 82 -2.28 4.86 -24.80
N PRO A 83 -3.53 4.79 -25.28
CA PRO A 83 -3.73 4.74 -26.72
C PRO A 83 -3.15 6.05 -27.26
N ASP A 84 -2.06 5.94 -27.99
CA ASP A 84 -1.52 7.03 -28.79
C ASP A 84 -2.55 7.35 -29.89
N ILE A 85 -3.43 8.30 -29.59
CA ILE A 85 -4.42 8.82 -30.52
C ILE A 85 -3.82 9.90 -31.46
N SER A 86 -2.49 10.02 -31.56
CA SER A 86 -1.86 11.01 -32.46
C SER A 86 -1.66 10.54 -33.91
N SER A 87 -2.17 9.37 -34.30
CA SER A 87 -2.06 8.86 -35.67
C SER A 87 -3.34 8.94 -36.52
N CYS A 88 -4.43 9.52 -35.99
CA CYS A 88 -5.67 9.71 -36.74
C CYS A 88 -6.23 11.14 -36.56
N THR A 89 -5.57 12.15 -37.13
CA THR A 89 -6.15 13.32 -37.84
C THR A 89 -5.01 14.12 -38.45
#